data_AF-A0A5J5EJD5-F1
#
_entry.id   AF-A0A5J5EJD5-F1
#
_cell.length_a   1.000
_cell.length_b   1.000
_cell.length_c   1.000
_cell.angle_alpha   90.00
_cell.angle_beta   90.00
_cell.angle_gamma   90.00
#
_symmetry.space_group_name_H-M   'P 1'
#
loop_
_entity.id
_entity.type
_entity.pdbx_description
1 polymer ?
#
loop_
_entity_poly.entity_id
_entity_poly.type
_entity_poly.pdbx_seq_one_letter_code
_entity_poly.pdbx_strand_id
1 'polypeptide(L)'
;MSDSASQPPAAAEEFDSGSGVAGRGHISTAQKVLETGASMVQDFTPLKNICAYLNAFHIYQSDPSRLVEAQHYCSHISNDVRQCLIYDSGAPNARLIGVEYMISKELYETLEPEEKKLWHSHAFEVMSGMLIMPKPRTSLVPDFLWDKAETREMEEVVSLYGKTFHFWEVDKGHNLPLGMPKLMMSFVKESPGFEKAVADRDSRFGTDRKHKAELRKHIQVPEVHPEADQWDHSKQA
;
A
#
# COMPACT_ATOMS: atom_id res chain seq x y z
N MET A 1 49.72 17.93 30.93
CA MET A 1 49.55 16.86 29.92
C MET A 1 48.77 15.76 30.61
N SER A 2 47.47 15.72 30.37
CA SER A 2 46.53 14.74 30.91
C SER A 2 45.67 14.32 29.73
N ASP A 3 45.92 13.11 29.21
CA ASP A 3 45.26 12.56 28.05
C ASP A 3 43.77 12.35 28.32
N SER A 4 42.95 13.08 27.58
CA SER A 4 41.50 12.85 27.48
C SER A 4 41.27 11.82 26.39
N ALA A 5 41.07 10.56 26.80
CA ALA A 5 40.62 9.51 25.89
C ALA A 5 39.14 9.78 25.54
N SER A 6 38.89 10.07 24.27
CA SER A 6 37.57 10.23 23.67
C SER A 6 36.76 8.94 23.82
N GLN A 7 35.60 9.02 24.47
CA GLN A 7 34.59 7.96 24.46
C GLN A 7 34.09 7.73 23.02
N PRO A 8 33.89 6.47 22.60
CA PRO A 8 33.24 6.19 21.32
C PRO A 8 31.76 6.64 21.39
N PRO A 9 31.17 7.10 20.27
CA PRO A 9 29.77 7.47 20.26
C PRO A 9 28.88 6.27 20.60
N ALA A 10 27.84 6.53 21.37
CA ALA A 10 26.81 5.56 21.70
C ALA A 10 26.29 4.88 20.42
N ALA A 11 26.24 3.55 20.45
CA ALA A 11 25.60 2.77 19.42
C ALA A 11 24.17 3.31 19.22
N ALA A 12 23.81 3.57 17.96
CA ALA A 12 22.45 3.89 17.58
C ALA A 12 21.51 2.84 18.17
N GLU A 13 20.43 3.29 18.80
CA GLU A 13 19.41 2.42 19.36
C GLU A 13 18.98 1.39 18.31
N GLU A 14 19.19 0.11 18.62
CA GLU A 14 18.64 -1.00 17.86
C GLU A 14 17.12 -0.85 17.83
N PHE A 15 16.59 -0.43 16.68
CA PHE A 15 15.20 -0.69 16.36
C PHE A 15 15.03 -2.21 16.35
N ASP A 16 14.44 -2.75 17.42
CA ASP A 16 13.91 -4.12 17.44
C ASP A 16 12.78 -4.20 16.41
N SER A 17 13.16 -4.44 15.15
CA SER A 17 12.24 -4.78 14.09
C SER A 17 11.89 -6.26 14.26
N GLY A 18 11.22 -6.61 15.35
CA GLY A 18 10.58 -7.90 15.54
C GLY A 18 9.53 -8.07 14.45
N SER A 19 9.95 -8.49 13.25
CA SER A 19 9.09 -8.60 12.05
C SER A 19 7.96 -9.61 12.22
N GLY A 20 7.88 -10.27 13.38
CA GLY A 20 6.95 -11.34 13.66
C GLY A 20 7.10 -12.51 12.70
N VAL A 21 8.14 -12.59 11.87
CA VAL A 21 8.32 -13.69 10.90
C VAL A 21 9.00 -14.87 11.60
N ALA A 22 8.52 -16.08 11.32
CA ALA A 22 9.11 -17.30 11.87
C ALA A 22 10.51 -17.55 11.28
N GLY A 23 11.48 -17.86 12.13
CA GLY A 23 12.87 -18.11 11.71
C GLY A 23 13.88 -17.63 12.75
N ARG A 24 15.16 -17.97 12.57
CA ARG A 24 16.23 -17.52 13.47
C ARG A 24 16.63 -16.07 13.16
N GLY A 25 16.16 -15.13 14.00
CA GLY A 25 16.71 -13.78 14.16
C GLY A 25 16.88 -12.94 12.88
N HIS A 26 17.61 -11.82 13.00
CA HIS A 26 17.96 -10.97 11.87
C HIS A 26 18.90 -11.70 10.88
N ILE A 27 18.89 -11.25 9.62
CA ILE A 27 19.83 -11.71 8.58
C ILE A 27 21.27 -11.57 9.11
N SER A 28 22.01 -12.70 9.13
CA SER A 28 23.38 -12.74 9.66
C SER A 28 24.32 -11.80 8.88
N THR A 29 25.38 -11.31 9.53
CA THR A 29 26.39 -10.45 8.86
C THR A 29 26.98 -11.11 7.62
N ALA A 30 27.26 -12.41 7.69
CA ALA A 30 27.76 -13.18 6.55
C ALA A 30 26.78 -13.16 5.37
N GLN A 31 25.49 -13.34 5.65
CA GLN A 31 24.45 -13.30 4.63
C GLN A 31 24.27 -11.88 4.07
N LYS A 32 24.30 -10.83 4.90
CA LYS A 32 24.28 -9.43 4.43
C LYS A 32 25.43 -9.12 3.47
N VAL A 33 26.65 -9.57 3.78
CA VAL A 33 27.82 -9.39 2.90
C VAL A 33 27.62 -10.13 1.57
N LEU A 34 27.15 -11.37 1.62
CA LEU A 34 26.86 -12.17 0.42
C LEU A 34 25.77 -11.52 -0.44
N GLU A 35 24.66 -11.09 0.15
CA GLU A 35 23.55 -10.42 -0.52
C GLU A 35 24.00 -9.08 -1.12
N THR A 36 24.83 -8.31 -0.41
CA THR A 36 25.41 -7.05 -0.94
C THR A 36 26.26 -7.35 -2.17
N GLY A 37 27.18 -8.31 -2.11
CA GLY A 37 28.00 -8.71 -3.25
C GLY A 37 27.16 -9.22 -4.44
N ALA A 38 26.13 -10.03 -4.16
CA ALA A 38 25.19 -10.50 -5.18
C ALA A 38 24.41 -9.33 -5.81
N SER A 39 23.95 -8.36 -5.01
CA SER A 39 23.16 -7.23 -5.49
C SER A 39 23.92 -6.33 -6.46
N MET A 40 25.27 -6.34 -6.40
CA MET A 40 26.13 -5.58 -7.31
C MET A 40 26.27 -6.24 -8.69
N VAL A 41 26.02 -7.55 -8.80
CA VAL A 41 26.21 -8.31 -10.06
C VAL A 41 24.92 -8.84 -10.66
N GLN A 42 23.85 -8.97 -9.87
CA GLN A 42 22.55 -9.42 -10.33
C GLN A 42 21.79 -8.30 -11.04
N ASP A 43 21.02 -8.67 -12.07
CA ASP A 43 20.17 -7.74 -12.79
C ASP A 43 18.72 -7.79 -12.29
N PHE A 44 18.32 -6.77 -11.54
CA PHE A 44 16.96 -6.59 -11.04
C PHE A 44 16.10 -5.70 -11.96
N THR A 45 16.35 -5.71 -13.27
CA THR A 45 15.66 -4.83 -14.24
C THR A 45 14.14 -4.74 -14.04
N PRO A 46 13.37 -5.84 -13.85
CA PRO A 46 11.93 -5.74 -13.63
C PRO A 46 11.52 -4.91 -12.40
N LEU A 47 12.31 -4.95 -11.31
CA LEU A 47 12.01 -4.20 -10.08
C LEU A 47 12.31 -2.70 -10.22
N LYS A 48 13.15 -2.31 -11.19
CA LYS A 48 13.46 -0.89 -11.48
C LYS A 48 12.27 -0.14 -12.09
N ASN A 49 11.22 -0.85 -12.52
CA ASN A 49 9.99 -0.25 -13.06
C ASN A 49 8.99 0.17 -11.97
N ILE A 50 9.28 -0.06 -10.69
CA ILE A 50 8.45 0.47 -9.60
C ILE A 50 8.60 2.00 -9.58
N CYS A 51 7.50 2.71 -9.88
CA CYS A 51 7.48 4.16 -10.09
C CYS A 51 6.58 4.92 -9.11
N ALA A 52 5.71 4.22 -8.37
CA ALA A 52 4.83 4.83 -7.39
C ALA A 52 4.83 4.05 -6.07
N TYR A 53 4.73 4.81 -4.97
CA TYR A 53 4.47 4.29 -3.63
C TYR A 53 3.15 4.88 -3.13
N LEU A 54 2.15 4.02 -2.93
CA LEU A 54 0.84 4.38 -2.39
C LEU A 54 0.62 3.70 -1.03
N ASN A 55 -0.23 4.31 -0.22
CA ASN A 55 -0.71 3.73 1.02
C ASN A 55 -2.23 3.81 1.08
N ALA A 56 -2.86 2.68 1.37
CA ALA A 56 -4.30 2.53 1.49
C ALA A 56 -4.66 1.45 2.54
N PHE A 57 -5.93 1.08 2.60
CA PHE A 57 -6.42 0.02 3.47
C PHE A 57 -7.28 -0.96 2.69
N HIS A 58 -6.96 -2.24 2.83
CA HIS A 58 -7.73 -3.32 2.25
C HIS A 58 -8.63 -3.95 3.29
N ILE A 59 -9.81 -4.39 2.86
CA ILE A 59 -10.73 -5.19 3.67
C ILE A 59 -10.91 -6.56 3.05
N TYR A 60 -11.21 -7.57 3.86
CA TYR A 60 -11.46 -8.91 3.34
C TYR A 60 -12.84 -8.97 2.66
N GLN A 61 -12.90 -9.46 1.43
CA GLN A 61 -14.19 -9.65 0.74
C GLN A 61 -15.15 -10.51 1.55
N SER A 62 -14.64 -11.55 2.21
CA SER A 62 -15.43 -12.48 3.03
C SER A 62 -15.77 -11.97 4.43
N ASP A 63 -15.07 -10.93 4.91
CA ASP A 63 -15.26 -10.35 6.24
C ASP A 63 -14.86 -8.85 6.23
N PRO A 64 -15.76 -7.96 5.79
CA PRO A 64 -15.49 -6.53 5.68
C PRO A 64 -15.22 -5.81 7.01
N SER A 65 -15.36 -6.49 8.16
CA SER A 65 -15.02 -5.93 9.47
C SER A 65 -13.52 -5.93 9.76
N ARG A 66 -12.75 -6.73 9.00
CA ARG A 66 -11.30 -6.84 9.11
C ARG A 66 -10.63 -6.01 8.03
N LEU A 67 -9.70 -5.16 8.46
CA LEU A 67 -8.90 -4.30 7.59
C LEU A 67 -7.41 -4.52 7.79
N VAL A 68 -6.64 -4.30 6.73
CA VAL A 68 -5.18 -4.38 6.69
C VAL A 68 -4.65 -3.12 6.01
N GLU A 69 -3.74 -2.40 6.67
CA GLU A 69 -2.99 -1.33 6.00
C GLU A 69 -2.11 -1.93 4.91
N ALA A 70 -2.16 -1.35 3.71
CA ALA A 70 -1.47 -1.85 2.54
C ALA A 70 -0.52 -0.78 1.99
N GLN A 71 0.72 -1.20 1.76
CA GLN A 71 1.77 -0.40 1.16
C GLN A 71 2.00 -0.89 -0.26
N HIS A 72 1.61 -0.09 -1.24
CA HIS A 72 1.63 -0.45 -2.64
C HIS A 72 2.88 0.08 -3.32
N TYR A 73 3.70 -0.80 -3.87
CA TYR A 73 4.83 -0.45 -4.71
C TYR A 73 4.49 -0.82 -6.15
N CYS A 74 4.08 0.18 -6.92
CA CYS A 74 3.44 -0.01 -8.21
C CYS A 74 4.37 0.25 -9.39
N SER A 75 4.20 -0.55 -10.44
CA SER A 75 4.80 -0.35 -11.76
C SER A 75 3.70 -0.22 -12.82
N HIS A 76 3.87 0.71 -13.75
CA HIS A 76 2.96 0.86 -14.89
C HIS A 76 3.43 -0.07 -16.02
N ILE A 77 2.61 -1.06 -16.38
CA ILE A 77 2.92 -2.01 -17.46
C ILE A 77 2.50 -1.42 -18.80
N SER A 78 1.37 -0.73 -18.82
CA SER A 78 0.86 0.08 -19.93
C SER A 78 0.11 1.29 -19.37
N ASN A 79 -0.48 2.12 -20.24
CA ASN A 79 -1.37 3.19 -19.82
C ASN A 79 -2.63 2.67 -19.10
N ASP A 80 -3.02 1.43 -19.39
CA ASP A 80 -4.28 0.83 -18.93
C ASP A 80 -4.09 -0.24 -17.85
N VAL A 81 -2.84 -0.63 -17.55
CA VAL A 81 -2.53 -1.71 -16.61
C VAL A 81 -1.39 -1.31 -15.69
N ARG A 82 -1.67 -1.35 -14.39
CA ARG A 82 -0.69 -1.24 -13.31
C ARG A 82 -0.68 -2.52 -12.50
N GLN A 83 0.47 -2.81 -11.89
CA GLN A 83 0.60 -3.88 -10.92
C GLN A 83 1.37 -3.38 -9.71
N CYS A 84 1.01 -3.85 -8.53
CA CYS A 84 1.63 -3.43 -7.29
C CYS A 84 2.04 -4.64 -6.45
N LEU A 85 3.24 -4.58 -5.89
CA LEU A 85 3.62 -5.43 -4.76
C LEU A 85 3.04 -4.80 -3.48
N ILE A 86 2.35 -5.60 -2.68
CA ILE A 86 1.70 -5.13 -1.45
C ILE A 86 2.49 -5.59 -0.24
N TYR A 87 2.91 -4.65 0.59
CA TYR A 87 3.60 -4.90 1.86
C TYR A 87 2.74 -4.46 3.04
N ASP A 88 2.97 -5.07 4.21
CA ASP A 88 2.27 -4.73 5.45
C ASP A 88 2.79 -3.45 6.13
N SER A 89 3.96 -2.96 5.74
CA SER A 89 4.61 -1.78 6.29
C SER A 89 5.64 -1.18 5.32
N GLY A 90 6.02 0.07 5.54
CA GLY A 90 7.07 0.74 4.76
C GLY A 90 8.49 0.45 5.28
N ALA A 91 8.65 -0.53 6.17
CA ALA A 91 9.93 -0.85 6.79
C ALA A 91 10.81 -1.70 5.85
N PRO A 92 12.15 -1.65 5.97
CA PRO A 92 13.06 -2.42 5.10
C PRO A 92 12.84 -3.94 5.11
N ASN A 93 12.28 -4.48 6.20
CA ASN A 93 11.98 -5.90 6.38
C ASN A 93 10.47 -6.20 6.40
N ALA A 94 9.67 -5.34 5.78
CA ALA A 94 8.23 -5.53 5.64
C ALA A 94 7.91 -6.87 4.96
N ARG A 95 6.79 -7.48 5.34
CA ARG A 95 6.33 -8.72 4.73
C ARG A 95 5.66 -8.40 3.41
N LEU A 96 6.05 -9.08 2.33
CA LEU A 96 5.28 -9.09 1.09
C LEU A 96 3.99 -9.87 1.36
N ILE A 97 2.87 -9.16 1.43
CA ILE A 97 1.57 -9.74 1.80
C ILE A 97 0.65 -9.97 0.61
N GLY A 98 0.88 -9.35 -0.54
CA GLY A 98 -0.08 -9.40 -1.63
C GLY A 98 0.42 -8.87 -2.96
N VAL A 99 -0.45 -9.00 -3.95
CA VAL A 99 -0.33 -8.36 -5.26
C VAL A 99 -1.67 -7.72 -5.61
N GLU A 100 -1.61 -6.55 -6.21
CA GLU A 100 -2.75 -5.89 -6.84
C GLU A 100 -2.49 -5.66 -8.32
N TYR A 101 -3.53 -5.86 -9.12
CA TYR A 101 -3.58 -5.37 -10.50
C TYR A 101 -4.62 -4.26 -10.56
N MET A 102 -4.28 -3.16 -11.22
CA MET A 102 -5.21 -2.08 -11.48
C MET A 102 -5.37 -1.93 -12.98
N ILE A 103 -6.62 -1.84 -13.45
CA ILE A 103 -6.93 -1.68 -14.87
C ILE A 103 -7.83 -0.48 -15.12
N SER A 104 -7.75 0.08 -16.33
CA SER A 104 -8.67 1.13 -16.77
C SER A 104 -10.12 0.65 -16.79
N LYS A 105 -11.05 1.60 -16.71
CA LYS A 105 -12.49 1.32 -16.81
C LYS A 105 -12.83 0.59 -18.11
N GLU A 106 -12.21 0.99 -19.21
CA GLU A 106 -12.40 0.41 -20.53
C GLU A 106 -12.03 -1.08 -20.54
N LEU A 107 -10.91 -1.46 -19.93
CA LEU A 107 -10.55 -2.88 -19.77
C LEU A 107 -11.51 -3.61 -18.83
N TYR A 108 -11.86 -2.99 -17.71
CA TYR A 108 -12.78 -3.59 -16.74
C TYR A 108 -14.14 -3.93 -17.37
N GLU A 109 -14.69 -3.05 -18.21
CA GLU A 109 -15.98 -3.24 -18.87
C GLU A 109 -15.99 -4.45 -19.82
N THR A 110 -14.84 -4.85 -20.36
CA THR A 110 -14.68 -6.03 -21.22
C THR A 110 -14.67 -7.36 -20.46
N LEU A 111 -14.53 -7.33 -19.14
CA LEU A 111 -14.46 -8.55 -18.33
C LEU A 111 -15.80 -9.27 -18.28
N GLU A 112 -15.74 -10.60 -18.18
CA GLU A 112 -16.91 -11.43 -17.93
C GLU A 112 -17.54 -11.09 -16.56
N PRO A 113 -18.88 -11.22 -16.41
CA PRO A 113 -19.58 -10.82 -15.18
C PRO A 113 -19.02 -11.44 -13.90
N GLU A 114 -18.62 -12.71 -13.91
CA GLU A 114 -18.05 -13.37 -12.72
C GLU A 114 -16.67 -12.82 -12.35
N GLU A 115 -15.88 -12.44 -13.36
CA GLU A 115 -14.55 -11.86 -13.14
C GLU A 115 -14.69 -10.45 -12.56
N LYS A 116 -15.65 -9.64 -13.03
CA LYS A 116 -15.95 -8.29 -12.54
C LYS A 116 -16.18 -8.22 -11.02
N LYS A 117 -16.75 -9.26 -10.42
CA LYS A 117 -17.01 -9.36 -8.98
C LYS A 117 -15.74 -9.45 -8.13
N LEU A 118 -14.61 -9.75 -8.75
CA LEU A 118 -13.29 -9.85 -8.09
C LEU A 118 -12.57 -8.50 -8.00
N TRP A 119 -13.18 -7.42 -8.50
CA TRP A 119 -12.56 -6.10 -8.56
C TRP A 119 -13.35 -5.09 -7.72
N HIS A 120 -12.64 -4.08 -7.24
CA HIS A 120 -13.20 -2.91 -6.56
C HIS A 120 -12.82 -1.63 -7.29
N SER A 121 -13.62 -0.58 -7.10
CA SER A 121 -13.32 0.76 -7.59
C SER A 121 -12.45 1.53 -6.59
N HIS A 122 -11.55 2.37 -7.09
CA HIS A 122 -10.71 3.23 -6.24
C HIS A 122 -11.38 4.56 -5.87
N ALA A 123 -12.62 4.78 -6.32
CA ALA A 123 -13.32 6.07 -6.22
C ALA A 123 -13.40 6.58 -4.77
N PHE A 124 -13.88 5.76 -3.84
CA PHE A 124 -13.98 6.19 -2.45
C PHE A 124 -12.60 6.40 -1.82
N GLU A 125 -11.63 5.55 -2.11
CA GLU A 125 -10.28 5.64 -1.54
C GLU A 125 -9.61 6.97 -1.90
N VAL A 126 -9.73 7.37 -3.17
CA VAL A 126 -9.21 8.63 -3.67
C VAL A 126 -9.99 9.79 -3.07
N MET A 127 -11.32 9.80 -3.19
CA MET A 127 -12.11 10.98 -2.84
C MET A 127 -12.21 11.21 -1.33
N SER A 128 -12.13 10.15 -0.52
CA SER A 128 -12.13 10.24 0.93
C SER A 128 -10.82 10.76 1.50
N GLY A 129 -9.76 10.89 0.69
CA GLY A 129 -8.40 11.18 1.15
C GLY A 129 -7.67 9.98 1.76
N MET A 130 -8.29 8.80 1.77
CA MET A 130 -7.71 7.60 2.40
C MET A 130 -6.46 7.15 1.64
N LEU A 131 -6.52 7.02 0.31
CA LEU A 131 -5.36 6.65 -0.49
C LEU A 131 -4.42 7.86 -0.60
N ILE A 132 -3.15 7.68 -0.29
CA ILE A 132 -2.12 8.75 -0.38
C ILE A 132 -0.87 8.25 -1.11
N MET A 133 -0.05 9.20 -1.55
CA MET A 133 1.37 8.96 -1.81
C MET A 133 2.17 9.44 -0.59
N PRO A 134 2.73 8.53 0.24
CA PRO A 134 3.50 8.95 1.39
C PRO A 134 4.70 9.81 0.99
N LYS A 135 4.79 11.02 1.57
CA LYS A 135 5.96 11.88 1.40
C LYS A 135 7.13 11.31 2.20
N PRO A 136 8.31 11.06 1.60
CA PRO A 136 9.49 10.67 2.37
C PRO A 136 9.85 11.76 3.38
N ARG A 137 10.09 11.41 4.64
CA ARG A 137 10.46 12.40 5.68
C ARG A 137 11.76 13.15 5.37
N THR A 138 12.62 12.56 4.56
CA THR A 138 13.88 13.15 4.08
C THR A 138 13.69 14.04 2.84
N SER A 139 12.48 14.09 2.27
CA SER A 139 12.20 14.88 1.08
C SER A 139 12.23 16.38 1.40
N LEU A 140 13.02 17.11 0.61
CA LEU A 140 13.08 18.58 0.65
C LEU A 140 11.97 19.24 -0.21
N VAL A 141 11.10 18.45 -0.84
CA VAL A 141 10.01 18.97 -1.67
C VAL A 141 8.97 19.67 -0.76
N PRO A 142 8.64 20.94 -0.99
CA PRO A 142 7.57 21.64 -0.27
C PRO A 142 6.23 20.89 -0.31
N ASP A 143 5.46 20.93 0.78
CA ASP A 143 4.21 20.16 0.91
C ASP A 143 3.21 20.45 -0.20
N PHE A 144 3.04 21.72 -0.60
CA PHE A 144 2.13 22.08 -1.69
C PHE A 144 2.52 21.48 -3.05
N LEU A 145 3.83 21.28 -3.31
CA LEU A 145 4.29 20.63 -4.54
C LEU A 145 4.07 19.12 -4.48
N TRP A 146 4.26 18.52 -3.30
CA TRP A 146 3.94 17.13 -3.07
C TRP A 146 2.44 16.86 -3.23
N ASP A 147 1.61 17.67 -2.60
CA ASP A 147 0.15 17.62 -2.72
C ASP A 147 -0.30 17.73 -4.18
N LYS A 148 0.31 18.62 -4.96
CA LYS A 148 0.01 18.74 -6.39
C LYS A 148 0.39 17.48 -7.17
N ALA A 149 1.57 16.91 -6.92
CA ALA A 149 2.03 15.69 -7.58
C ALA A 149 1.14 14.49 -7.21
N GLU A 150 0.85 14.31 -5.92
CA GLU A 150 -0.06 13.27 -5.43
C GLU A 150 -1.47 13.44 -6.01
N THR A 151 -2.00 14.66 -6.05
CA THR A 151 -3.34 14.92 -6.62
C THR A 151 -3.39 14.57 -8.11
N ARG A 152 -2.31 14.78 -8.87
CA ARG A 152 -2.24 14.34 -10.28
C ARG A 152 -2.26 12.82 -10.41
N GLU A 153 -1.56 12.11 -9.53
CA GLU A 153 -1.63 10.65 -9.48
C GLU A 153 -3.07 10.18 -9.18
N MET A 154 -3.75 10.87 -8.25
CA MET A 154 -5.14 10.56 -7.88
C MET A 154 -6.14 10.80 -9.01
N GLU A 155 -5.89 11.78 -9.88
CA GLU A 155 -6.72 12.03 -11.07
C GLU A 155 -6.72 10.83 -12.03
N GLU A 156 -5.64 10.04 -12.07
CA GLU A 156 -5.59 8.78 -12.82
C GLU A 156 -6.22 7.64 -12.03
N VAL A 157 -5.77 7.44 -10.79
CA VAL A 157 -6.16 6.30 -9.94
C VAL A 157 -7.66 6.22 -9.69
N VAL A 158 -8.36 7.36 -9.56
CA VAL A 158 -9.81 7.41 -9.28
C VAL A 158 -10.66 6.63 -10.27
N SER A 159 -10.16 6.45 -11.51
CA SER A 159 -10.86 5.78 -12.60
C SER A 159 -10.55 4.30 -12.74
N LEU A 160 -9.55 3.80 -12.01
CA LEU A 160 -9.06 2.43 -12.12
C LEU A 160 -9.91 1.46 -11.27
N TYR A 161 -9.88 0.19 -11.66
CA TYR A 161 -10.42 -0.94 -10.90
C TYR A 161 -9.29 -1.82 -10.39
N GLY A 162 -9.33 -2.21 -9.13
CA GLY A 162 -8.30 -3.00 -8.45
C GLY A 162 -8.74 -4.45 -8.19
N LYS A 163 -7.88 -5.43 -8.49
CA LYS A 163 -8.02 -6.83 -8.09
C LYS A 163 -6.84 -7.22 -7.22
N THR A 164 -7.13 -7.50 -5.96
CA THR A 164 -6.12 -7.65 -4.93
C THR A 164 -6.24 -8.98 -4.22
N PHE A 165 -5.12 -9.70 -4.11
CA PHE A 165 -5.04 -10.88 -3.26
C PHE A 165 -3.97 -10.70 -2.21
N HIS A 166 -4.34 -10.96 -0.95
CA HIS A 166 -3.38 -11.13 0.13
C HIS A 166 -3.05 -12.62 0.33
N PHE A 167 -1.77 -12.94 0.37
CA PHE A 167 -1.19 -14.26 0.66
C PHE A 167 -0.85 -14.44 2.14
N TRP A 168 -0.91 -13.37 2.94
CA TRP A 168 -0.59 -13.39 4.36
C TRP A 168 -1.61 -12.61 5.19
N GLU A 169 -2.35 -13.30 6.07
CA GLU A 169 -3.25 -12.68 7.05
C GLU A 169 -2.47 -12.16 8.27
N VAL A 170 -1.74 -11.06 8.08
CA VAL A 170 -0.88 -10.47 9.12
C VAL A 170 -1.64 -9.94 10.34
N ASP A 171 -2.91 -9.60 10.16
CA ASP A 171 -3.81 -9.14 11.23
C ASP A 171 -4.16 -10.26 12.23
N LYS A 172 -4.02 -11.54 11.83
CA LYS A 172 -4.14 -12.70 12.73
C LYS A 172 -2.88 -12.97 13.55
N GLY A 173 -1.82 -12.17 13.38
CA GLY A 173 -0.54 -12.37 14.06
C GLY A 173 0.21 -13.62 13.59
N HIS A 174 -0.06 -14.11 12.37
CA HIS A 174 0.65 -15.24 11.83
C HIS A 174 2.10 -14.88 11.49
N ASN A 175 3.01 -15.76 11.89
CA ASN A 175 4.44 -15.59 11.64
C ASN A 175 4.90 -16.18 10.28
N LEU A 176 3.98 -16.78 9.53
CA LEU A 176 4.18 -17.30 8.17
C LEU A 176 2.93 -17.03 7.31
N PRO A 177 3.03 -16.98 5.97
CA PRO A 177 1.88 -16.85 5.08
C PRO A 177 1.11 -18.18 4.99
N LEU A 178 0.24 -18.43 5.96
CA LEU A 178 -0.54 -19.66 6.06
C LEU A 178 -1.88 -19.56 5.31
N GLY A 179 -2.26 -20.65 4.66
CA GLY A 179 -3.59 -20.81 4.05
C GLY A 179 -3.67 -20.35 2.59
N MET A 180 -4.90 -20.25 2.10
CA MET A 180 -5.18 -19.81 0.72
C MET A 180 -5.15 -18.28 0.59
N PRO A 181 -4.82 -17.76 -0.60
CA PRO A 181 -4.94 -16.33 -0.89
C PRO A 181 -6.34 -15.82 -0.57
N LYS A 182 -6.41 -14.59 -0.05
CA LYS A 182 -7.65 -13.91 0.33
C LYS A 182 -7.91 -12.79 -0.65
N LEU A 183 -9.09 -12.80 -1.26
CA LEU A 183 -9.56 -11.70 -2.07
C LEU A 183 -9.80 -10.49 -1.17
N MET A 184 -9.17 -9.39 -1.53
CA MET A 184 -9.26 -8.13 -0.84
C MET A 184 -10.08 -7.14 -1.66
N MET A 185 -10.79 -6.27 -0.97
CA MET A 185 -11.56 -5.17 -1.52
C MET A 185 -11.12 -3.88 -0.85
N SER A 186 -11.72 -2.76 -1.24
CA SER A 186 -11.58 -1.50 -0.53
C SER A 186 -12.90 -0.96 -0.02
N PHE A 187 -12.81 0.04 0.85
CA PHE A 187 -13.93 0.78 1.39
C PHE A 187 -14.69 1.50 0.26
N VAL A 188 -16.02 1.49 0.35
CA VAL A 188 -16.91 2.32 -0.50
C VAL A 188 -17.62 3.41 0.29
N LYS A 189 -17.46 3.37 1.62
CA LYS A 189 -17.97 4.32 2.62
C LYS A 189 -17.17 4.15 3.89
N GLU A 190 -17.22 5.15 4.76
CA GLU A 190 -16.68 5.02 6.11
C GLU A 190 -17.45 3.92 6.87
N SER A 191 -16.71 3.03 7.52
CA SER A 191 -17.25 1.90 8.28
C SER A 191 -16.52 1.77 9.62
N PRO A 192 -17.01 0.95 10.58
CA PRO A 192 -16.35 0.79 11.87
C PRO A 192 -14.87 0.43 11.73
N GLY A 193 -14.00 1.12 12.48
CA GLY A 193 -12.55 0.92 12.43
C GLY A 193 -11.81 1.82 11.43
N PHE A 194 -12.50 2.33 10.40
CA PHE A 194 -11.90 3.21 9.38
C PHE A 194 -11.22 4.45 9.98
N GLU A 195 -11.96 5.25 10.76
CA GLU A 195 -11.45 6.53 11.26
C GLU A 195 -10.21 6.34 12.14
N LYS A 196 -10.21 5.30 13.01
CA LYS A 196 -9.05 4.98 13.85
C LYS A 196 -7.86 4.57 12.99
N ALA A 197 -8.06 3.65 12.05
CA ALA A 197 -6.98 3.16 11.20
C ALA A 197 -6.33 4.28 10.38
N VAL A 198 -7.15 5.16 9.79
CA VAL A 198 -6.63 6.29 9.02
C VAL A 198 -5.97 7.32 9.94
N ALA A 199 -6.53 7.63 11.12
CA ALA A 199 -5.88 8.54 12.06
C ALA A 199 -4.50 8.03 12.53
N ASP A 200 -4.37 6.73 12.80
CA ASP A 200 -3.10 6.10 13.19
C ASP A 200 -2.06 6.16 12.04
N ARG A 201 -2.51 6.04 10.79
CA ARG A 201 -1.69 6.22 9.58
C ARG A 201 -1.29 7.67 9.38
N ASP A 202 -2.25 8.59 9.46
CA ASP A 202 -2.06 10.03 9.26
C ASP A 202 -1.02 10.59 10.25
N SER A 203 -1.11 10.17 11.52
CA SER A 203 -0.11 10.48 12.55
C SER A 203 1.30 9.98 12.17
N ARG A 204 1.43 8.74 11.69
CA ARG A 204 2.74 8.19 11.29
C ARG A 204 3.31 8.88 10.06
N PHE A 205 2.49 9.17 9.05
CA PHE A 205 2.98 9.77 7.80
C PHE A 205 3.00 11.31 7.81
N GLY A 206 2.44 11.95 8.84
CA GLY A 206 2.34 13.41 8.90
C GLY A 206 1.41 13.96 7.81
N THR A 207 0.31 13.27 7.52
CA THR A 207 -0.70 13.66 6.53
C THR A 207 -2.03 13.97 7.21
N ASP A 208 -2.95 14.59 6.48
CA ASP A 208 -4.33 14.85 6.93
C ASP A 208 -5.29 14.41 5.81
N ARG A 209 -6.01 13.32 6.05
CA ARG A 209 -7.03 12.78 5.14
C ARG A 209 -8.03 13.84 4.69
N LYS A 210 -8.52 14.70 5.59
CA LYS A 210 -9.56 15.68 5.27
C LYS A 210 -9.01 16.78 4.37
N HIS A 211 -7.77 17.21 4.59
CA HIS A 211 -7.07 18.10 3.68
C HIS A 211 -6.88 17.46 2.30
N LYS A 212 -6.47 16.18 2.23
CA LYS A 212 -6.37 15.45 0.96
C LYS A 212 -7.71 15.36 0.24
N ALA A 213 -8.79 15.05 0.96
CA ALA A 213 -10.13 15.01 0.39
C ALA A 213 -10.58 16.39 -0.15
N GLU A 214 -10.27 17.47 0.58
CA GLU A 214 -10.55 18.84 0.13
C GLU A 214 -9.87 19.18 -1.18
N LEU A 215 -8.57 18.87 -1.29
CA LEU A 215 -7.78 19.08 -2.51
C LEU A 215 -8.28 18.31 -3.72
N ARG A 216 -9.05 17.24 -3.51
CA ARG A 216 -9.52 16.33 -4.56
C ARG A 216 -10.95 16.60 -4.99
N LYS A 217 -11.66 17.56 -4.40
CA LYS A 217 -13.07 17.86 -4.74
C LYS A 217 -13.30 18.23 -6.22
N HIS A 218 -12.27 18.69 -6.93
CA HIS A 218 -12.37 19.02 -8.36
C HIS A 218 -12.23 17.79 -9.27
N ILE A 219 -11.77 16.65 -8.74
CA ILE A 219 -11.58 15.42 -9.51
C ILE A 219 -12.95 14.89 -9.91
N GLN A 220 -13.12 14.63 -11.21
CA GLN A 220 -14.32 14.01 -11.74
C GLN A 220 -14.25 12.49 -11.51
N VAL A 221 -15.20 11.97 -10.75
CA VAL A 221 -15.31 10.53 -10.50
C VAL A 221 -16.15 9.92 -11.61
N PRO A 222 -15.65 8.95 -12.40
CA PRO A 222 -16.47 8.25 -13.37
C PRO A 222 -17.55 7.44 -12.67
N GLU A 223 -18.67 7.20 -13.35
CA GLU A 223 -19.69 6.27 -12.84
C GLU A 223 -19.07 4.89 -12.61
N VAL A 224 -19.14 4.44 -11.35
CA VAL A 224 -18.65 3.13 -10.93
C VAL A 224 -19.59 2.06 -11.48
N HIS A 225 -19.03 1.06 -12.15
CA HIS A 225 -19.79 -0.02 -12.75
C HIS A 225 -20.56 -0.80 -11.67
N PRO A 226 -21.83 -1.17 -11.89
CA PRO A 226 -22.68 -1.79 -10.86
C PRO A 226 -22.17 -3.15 -10.38
N GLU A 227 -21.43 -3.87 -11.21
CA GLU A 227 -20.82 -5.16 -10.85
C GLU A 227 -19.50 -5.05 -10.07
N ALA A 228 -19.00 -3.83 -9.82
CA ALA A 228 -17.84 -3.61 -8.95
C ALA A 228 -18.27 -3.52 -7.47
N ASP A 229 -17.31 -3.74 -6.57
CA ASP A 229 -17.50 -3.67 -5.12
C ASP A 229 -18.63 -4.59 -4.59
N GLN A 230 -18.77 -5.80 -5.15
CA GLN A 230 -19.86 -6.74 -4.80
C GLN A 230 -19.88 -7.18 -3.33
N TRP A 231 -18.82 -6.92 -2.59
CA TRP A 231 -18.79 -7.11 -1.14
C TRP A 231 -19.75 -6.17 -0.41
N ASP A 232 -20.05 -4.99 -0.96
CA ASP A 232 -21.00 -4.05 -0.35
C ASP A 232 -22.44 -4.44 -0.71
N HIS A 233 -23.04 -5.23 0.18
CA HIS A 233 -24.43 -5.66 0.06
C HIS A 233 -25.44 -4.51 0.14
N SER A 234 -25.04 -3.27 0.48
CA SER A 234 -25.95 -2.13 0.41
C SER A 234 -26.37 -1.76 -1.02
N LYS A 235 -25.68 -2.28 -2.04
CA LYS A 235 -26.07 -2.19 -3.46
C LYS A 235 -27.22 -3.13 -3.87
N GLN A 236 -27.62 -4.08 -3.00
CA GLN A 236 -28.63 -5.10 -3.29
C GLN A 236 -30.01 -4.81 -2.65
N ALA A 237 -30.22 -3.59 -2.14
CA ALA A 237 -31.44 -3.16 -1.45
C ALA A 237 -32.34 -2.28 -2.33
#